data_AF-A0A951PHH8-F1
#
_entry.id   AF-A0A951PHH8-F1
#
_cell.length_a   1.000
_cell.length_b   1.000
_cell.length_c   1.000
_cell.angle_alpha   90.00
_cell.angle_beta   90.00
_cell.angle_gamma   90.00
#
_symmetry.space_group_name_H-M   'P 1'
#
loop_
_entity.id
_entity.type
_entity.pdbx_description
1 polymer ?
#
loop_
_entity_poly.entity_id
_entity_poly.type
_entity_poly.pdbx_seq_one_letter_code
_entity_poly.pdbx_strand_id
1 'polypeptide(L)' 'RYHIIRGTLDTAGVKDRKQGRSKYGAKRPKAAKA' A
#
# COMPACT_ATOMS: atom_id res chain seq x y z
N ARG A 1 -12.85 16.44 -4.38
CA ARG A 1 -14.02 15.85 -5.08
C ARG A 1 -13.70 14.56 -5.86
N TYR A 2 -12.46 14.08 -5.90
CA TYR A 2 -12.10 12.69 -6.27
C TYR A 2 -10.83 12.29 -5.52
N HIS A 3 -10.54 10.99 -5.47
CA HIS A 3 -9.31 10.45 -4.90
C HIS A 3 -8.67 9.46 -5.86
N ILE A 4 -7.35 9.55 -5.98
CA ILE A 4 -6.54 8.63 -6.78
C ILE A 4 -6.29 7.37 -5.94
N ILE A 5 -6.58 6.20 -6.51
CA ILE A 5 -6.24 4.92 -5.90
C ILE A 5 -4.73 4.71 -6.05
N ARG A 6 -4.05 4.40 -4.94
CA ARG A 6 -2.60 4.18 -4.92
C ARG A 6 -2.27 2.71 -5.08
N GLY A 7 -1.15 2.41 -5.74
CA GLY A 7 -0.71 1.04 -6.01
C GLY A 7 -1.31 0.45 -7.28
N THR A 8 -1.87 1.29 -8.15
CA THR A 8 -2.44 0.92 -9.46
C THR A 8 -1.85 1.82 -10.55
N LEU A 9 -1.59 1.24 -11.73
CA LEU A 9 -0.89 1.91 -12.85
C LEU A 9 0.45 2.51 -12.37
N ASP A 10 0.74 3.75 -12.75
CA ASP A 10 1.99 4.43 -12.43
C ASP A 10 2.05 4.98 -10.99
N THR A 11 1.02 4.76 -10.19
CA THR A 11 0.95 5.31 -8.83
C THR A 11 1.55 4.37 -7.79
N ALA A 12 2.63 4.81 -7.14
CA ALA A 12 3.27 4.04 -6.09
C ALA A 12 2.43 3.97 -4.80
N GLY A 13 2.43 2.82 -4.13
CA GLY A 13 1.90 2.66 -2.78
C GLY A 13 2.76 3.38 -1.73
N VAL A 14 2.23 3.50 -0.51
CA VAL A 14 2.99 4.07 0.61
C VAL A 14 3.84 2.97 1.25
N LYS A 15 5.16 3.21 1.36
CA LYS A 15 6.10 2.27 1.99
C LYS A 15 5.87 2.20 3.50
N ASP A 16 6.08 1.02 4.08
CA ASP A 16 6.10 0.75 5.53
C ASP A 16 4.80 1.08 6.30
N ARG A 17 3.69 1.30 5.59
CA ARG A 17 2.39 1.61 6.20
C ARG A 17 1.73 0.36 6.80
N LYS A 18 1.63 0.34 8.13
CA LYS A 18 1.08 -0.80 8.89
C LYS A 18 -0.46 -0.80 9.01
N GLN A 19 -1.08 0.38 9.04
CA GLN A 19 -2.54 0.56 9.19
C GLN A 19 -3.18 1.17 7.93
N GLY A 20 -4.39 0.71 7.57
CA GLY A 20 -5.12 1.20 6.40
C GLY A 20 -4.45 0.87 5.06
N ARG A 21 -3.64 -0.20 5.03
CA ARG A 21 -2.77 -0.58 3.91
C ARG A 21 -3.49 -0.75 2.55
N SER A 22 -4.75 -1.18 2.56
CA SER A 22 -5.57 -1.36 1.35
C SER A 22 -5.83 -0.04 0.61
N LYS A 23 -6.12 1.05 1.34
CA LYS A 23 -6.37 2.37 0.74
C LYS A 23 -5.12 2.99 0.11
N TYR A 24 -3.95 2.66 0.63
CA TYR A 24 -2.68 3.29 0.27
C TYR A 24 -1.76 2.40 -0.57
N GLY A 25 -2.26 1.27 -1.08
CA GLY A 25 -1.47 0.36 -1.92
C GLY A 25 -0.26 -0.26 -1.21
N ALA A 26 -0.28 -0.34 0.12
CA ALA A 26 0.81 -0.93 0.90
C ALA A 26 0.62 -2.44 0.99
N LYS A 27 1.60 -3.22 0.51
CA LYS A 27 1.54 -4.68 0.61
C LYS A 27 1.76 -5.11 2.06
N ARG A 28 1.10 -6.21 2.46
CA ARG A 28 1.37 -6.84 3.75
C ARG A 28 2.83 -7.31 3.74
N PRO A 29 3.67 -6.88 4.70
CA PRO A 29 5.01 -7.42 4.80
C PRO A 29 4.90 -8.93 5.01
N LYS A 30 5.65 -9.70 4.22
CA LYS A 30 5.79 -11.12 4.49
C LYS A 30 6.43 -11.23 5.86
N ALA A 31 5.85 -12.04 6.76
CA ALA A 31 6.56 -12.41 7.97
C ALA A 31 7.89 -13.01 7.52
N ALA A 32 9.01 -12.45 7.99
CA ALA A 32 10.30 -13.07 7.75
C ALA A 32 10.18 -14.51 8.24
N LYS A 33 10.42 -15.49 7.36
CA LYS A 33 10.62 -16.86 7.83
C LYS A 33 11.78 -16.79 8.81
N ALA A 34 11.54 -17.22 10.04
CA ALA A 34 12.57 -17.44 11.04
C ALA A 34 13.56 -18.49 10.52
#